data_AF-A0A7Y5EY21-F1
#
_entry.id   AF-A0A7Y5EY21-F1
#
_cell.length_a   1.000
_cell.length_b   1.000
_cell.length_c   1.000
_cell.angle_alpha   90.00
_cell.angle_beta   90.00
_cell.angle_gamma   90.00
#
_symmetry.space_group_name_H-M   'P 1'
#
loop_
_entity.id
_entity.type
_entity.pdbx_description
1 polymer ?
#
loop_
_entity_poly.entity_id
_entity_poly.type
_entity_poly.pdbx_seq_one_letter_code
_entity_poly.pdbx_strand_id
1 'polypeptide(L)' 'MVFEPAEEGGYTAFIVEVPGAISEGRTVEEAREMVLDALHELTLARRESAAAAKRPGAIVERTAPAF' A
#
# COMPACT_ATOMS: atom_id res chain seq x y z
N MET A 1 6.00 -0.90 9.06
CA MET A 1 5.21 -2.15 8.87
C MET A 1 5.05 -2.85 10.21
N VAL A 2 3.84 -3.33 10.50
CA VAL A 2 3.45 -4.05 11.73
C VAL A 2 2.76 -5.35 11.32
N PHE A 3 2.93 -6.40 12.13
CA PHE A 3 2.26 -7.70 11.98
C PHE A 3 1.52 -8.02 13.28
N GLU A 4 0.24 -8.32 13.17
CA GLU A 4 -0.63 -8.69 14.30
C GLU A 4 -1.18 -10.10 14.06
N PRO A 5 -1.12 -11.01 15.05
CA PRO A 5 -1.77 -12.31 14.93
C PRO A 5 -3.28 -12.17 14.73
N ALA A 6 -3.85 -12.89 13.77
CA ALA A 6 -5.29 -12.90 13.52
C ALA A 6 -6.02 -13.95 14.38
N GLU A 7 -7.29 -13.71 14.72
CA GLU A 7 -8.10 -14.62 15.54
C GLU A 7 -8.28 -16.00 14.89
N GLU A 8 -8.45 -16.06 13.56
CA GLU A 8 -8.54 -17.33 12.82
C GLU A 8 -7.17 -17.98 12.52
N GLY A 9 -6.07 -17.36 12.99
CA GLY A 9 -4.70 -17.76 12.71
C GLY A 9 -4.07 -17.01 11.53
N GLY A 10 -2.74 -17.03 11.45
CA GLY A 10 -1.98 -16.20 10.51
C GLY A 10 -1.71 -14.80 11.07
N TYR A 11 -1.51 -13.84 10.17
CA TYR A 11 -1.12 -12.47 10.49
C TYR A 11 -1.83 -11.45 9.61
N THR A 12 -2.35 -10.40 10.23
CA THR A 12 -2.65 -9.13 9.56
C THR A 12 -1.38 -8.29 9.52
N ALA A 13 -1.05 -7.74 8.35
CA ALA A 13 0.09 -6.86 8.16
C ALA A 13 -0.36 -5.48 7.64
N PHE A 14 0.22 -4.41 8.17
CA PHE A 14 -0.08 -3.04 7.72
C PHE A 14 1.11 -2.09 7.83
N ILE A 15 1.11 -1.02 7.03
CA ILE A 15 2.14 0.03 7.03
C ILE A 15 1.55 1.28 7.68
N VAL A 16 2.02 1.60 8.89
CA VAL A 16 1.53 2.73 9.71
C VAL A 16 1.66 4.06 8.96
N GLU A 17 2.74 4.22 8.21
CA GLU A 17 3.03 5.41 7.42
C GLU A 17 2.11 5.57 6.20
N VAL A 18 1.42 4.50 5.79
CA VAL A 18 0.57 4.49 4.59
C VAL A 18 -0.80 3.90 4.94
N PRO A 19 -1.74 4.72 5.45
CA PRO A 19 -3.10 4.26 5.73
C PRO A 19 -3.74 3.61 4.51
N GLY A 20 -4.35 2.43 4.70
CA GLY A 20 -4.95 1.63 3.64
C GLY A 20 -4.01 0.57 3.02
N ALA A 21 -2.71 0.61 3.30
CA ALA A 21 -1.81 -0.50 2.97
C ALA A 21 -1.90 -1.55 4.09
N ILE A 22 -2.92 -2.42 3.98
CA ILE A 22 -3.22 -3.51 4.90
C ILE A 22 -3.49 -4.78 4.09
N SER A 23 -3.01 -5.91 4.56
CA SER A 23 -3.30 -7.23 4.00
C SER A 23 -3.10 -8.33 5.05
N GLU A 24 -3.25 -9.59 4.65
CA GLU A 24 -3.15 -10.76 5.53
C GLU A 24 -2.36 -11.90 4.89
N GLY A 25 -1.87 -12.83 5.71
CA GLY A 25 -1.19 -14.04 5.25
C GLY A 25 -1.07 -15.08 6.36
N ARG A 26 -0.85 -16.34 6.01
CA ARG A 26 -0.75 -17.43 6.99
C ARG A 26 0.59 -17.45 7.71
N THR A 27 1.63 -16.92 7.08
CA THR A 27 2.94 -16.67 7.70
C THR A 27 3.30 -15.19 7.64
N VAL A 28 4.33 -14.79 8.40
CA VAL A 28 4.85 -13.42 8.37
C VAL A 28 5.40 -13.07 6.99
N GLU A 29 6.03 -14.03 6.31
CA GLU A 29 6.55 -13.88 4.96
C GLU A 29 5.42 -13.63 3.96
N GLU A 30 4.38 -14.46 3.98
CA GLU A 30 3.19 -14.29 3.12
C GLU A 30 2.52 -12.94 3.39
N ALA A 31 2.26 -12.60 4.66
CA ALA A 31 1.62 -11.33 5.00
C ALA A 31 2.48 -10.12 4.58
N ARG A 32 3.81 -10.24 4.58
CA ARG A 32 4.73 -9.22 4.09
C ARG A 32 4.61 -9.00 2.60
N GLU A 33 4.62 -10.09 1.82
CA GLU A 33 4.45 -10.01 0.36
C GLU A 33 3.10 -9.36 0.03
N MET A 34 2.04 -9.83 0.68
CA MET A 34 0.68 -9.33 0.44
C MET A 34 0.51 -7.85 0.81
N VAL A 35 1.10 -7.37 1.91
CA VAL A 35 1.00 -5.94 2.28
C VAL A 35 1.86 -5.04 1.37
N LEU A 36 2.97 -5.54 0.83
CA LEU A 36 3.78 -4.80 -0.15
C LEU A 36 3.06 -4.68 -1.49
N ASP A 37 2.37 -5.74 -1.92
CA ASP A 37 1.51 -5.70 -3.11
C ASP A 37 0.35 -4.71 -2.90
N ALA A 38 -0.30 -4.74 -1.72
CA ALA A 38 -1.33 -3.77 -1.37
C ALA A 38 -0.80 -2.32 -1.38
N LEU A 39 0.43 -2.08 -0.91
CA LEU A 39 1.09 -0.78 -1.00
C LEU A 39 1.31 -0.36 -2.46
N HIS A 40 1.75 -1.27 -3.32
CA HIS A 40 1.98 -1.01 -4.73
C HIS A 40 0.70 -0.55 -5.43
N GLU A 41 -0.36 -1.36 -5.32
CA GLU A 41 -1.66 -1.09 -5.93
C GLU A 41 -2.28 0.21 -5.40
N LEU A 42 -2.22 0.44 -4.08
CA LEU A 42 -2.70 1.68 -3.47
C LEU A 42 -1.95 2.90 -4.01
N THR A 43 -0.65 2.77 -4.23
CA THR A 43 0.18 3.85 -4.79
C THR A 43 -0.19 4.13 -6.24
N LEU A 44 -0.46 3.11 -7.05
CA LEU A 44 -0.94 3.28 -8.42
C LEU A 44 -2.30 3.98 -8.46
N ALA A 45 -3.29 3.48 -7.72
CA ALA A 45 -4.62 4.06 -7.65
C ALA A 45 -4.60 5.53 -7.18
N ARG A 46 -3.75 5.85 -6.21
CA ARG A 46 -3.55 7.24 -5.74
C ARG A 46 -2.95 8.14 -6.82
N ARG A 47 -2.00 7.65 -7.62
CA ARG A 47 -1.43 8.41 -8.74
C ARG A 47 -2.49 8.72 -9.79
N GLU A 48 -3.30 7.74 -10.16
CA GLU A 48 -4.40 7.93 -11.13
C GLU A 48 -5.42 8.95 -10.63
N SER A 49 -5.84 8.82 -9.36
CA SER A 49 -6.76 9.75 -8.71
C SER A 49 -6.20 11.17 -8.66
N ALA A 50 -4.92 11.34 -8.31
CA ALA A 50 -4.26 12.64 -8.30
C ALA A 50 -4.16 13.24 -9.72
N ALA A 51 -3.90 12.42 -10.73
CA ALA A 51 -3.89 12.87 -12.12
C ALA A 51 -5.28 13.32 -12.59
N ALA A 52 -6.36 12.66 -12.14
CA ALA A 52 -7.74 13.03 -12.46
C ALA A 52 -8.19 14.31 -11.73
N ALA A 53 -7.80 14.47 -10.46
CA ALA A 53 -8.21 15.59 -9.60
C ALA A 53 -7.36 16.87 -9.77
N LYS A 54 -6.37 16.88 -10.65
CA LYS A 54 -5.48 18.04 -10.84
C LYS A 54 -6.24 19.28 -11.31
N ARG A 55 -5.85 20.44 -10.79
CA ARG A 55 -6.38 21.74 -11.24
C ARG A 55 -5.79 22.12 -12.61
N PRO A 56 -6.49 22.92 -13.43
CA PRO A 56 -5.90 23.52 -14.63
C PRO A 56 -4.59 24.24 -14.32
N GLY A 57 -3.56 24.02 -15.15
CA GLY A 57 -2.22 24.59 -14.96
C GLY A 57 -1.32 23.86 -13.98
N ALA A 58 -1.77 22.75 -13.38
CA ALA A 58 -0.90 21.92 -12.53
C ALA A 58 0.22 21.25 -13.35
N ILE A 59 1.44 21.28 -12.81
CA ILE A 59 2.60 20.56 -13.34
C ILE A 59 2.67 19.21 -12.62
N VAL A 60 2.82 18.13 -13.38
CA VAL A 60 2.99 16.77 -12.84
C VAL A 60 4.40 16.31 -13.17
N GLU A 61 5.23 16.15 -12.15
CA GLU A 61 6.55 15.56 -12.26
C GLU A 61 6.51 14.11 -11.79
N ARG A 62 7.14 13.21 -12.56
CA ARG A 62 7.17 11.78 -12.25
C ARG A 62 8.51 11.41 -11.62
N THR A 63 8.50 11.06 -10.34
CA THR A 63 9.64 10.44 -9.67
C THR A 63 9.58 8.92 -9.82
N ALA A 64 10.74 8.28 -9.98
CA ALA A 64 10.84 6.83 -9.92
C ALA A 64 10.43 6.35 -8.51
N PRO A 65 9.66 5.26 -8.37
CA PRO A 65 9.39 4.68 -7.06
C PRO A 65 10.70 4.18 -6.44
N ALA A 66 10.87 4.42 -5.15
CA ALA A 66 12.06 4.04 -4.38
C ALA A 66 11.93 2.64 -3.73
N PHE A 67 10.95 1.85 -4.15
CA PHE A 67 10.60 0.55 -3.58
C PHE A 67 9.94 -0.32 -4.64
#